data_AF-A0AAV8CXK4-F1
#
_entry.id   AF-A0AAV8CXK4-F1
#
_cell.length_a   1.000
_cell.length_b   1.000
_cell.length_c   1.000
_cell.angle_alpha   90.00
_cell.angle_beta   90.00
_cell.angle_gamma   90.00
#
_symmetry.space_group_name_H-M   'P 1'
#
loop_
_entity.id
_entity.type
_entity.pdbx_description
1 polymer ?
#
loop_
_entity_poly.entity_id
_entity_poly.type
_entity_poly.pdbx_seq_one_letter_code
_entity_poly.pdbx_strand_id
1 'polypeptide(L)'
;MVSNESDSAADFVSMESTATHHFKFSYSKTKYFPAGKSIKSPTLSVAGHNCDILYYPQGLEEEPNYIHLFLAIHCESAINVAFGFSFLNKHGMPASNGIYRQTCTFSPRGNDFGFVDRKERSNFEAEFVKDDYVTLVCSVTILSDSYKEVPKPKLVYGIVPFNINENFAVLLENKEMADITFEVDGETFA
;
A
#
# COMPACT_ATOMS: atom_id res chain seq x y z
N MET A 1 44.42 32.84 -4.95
CA MET A 1 44.37 31.76 -3.94
C MET A 1 43.96 32.45 -2.65
N VAL A 2 42.81 32.20 -2.03
CA VAL A 2 42.06 30.95 -1.86
C VAL A 2 40.56 31.21 -2.04
N SER A 3 39.89 30.15 -2.46
CA SER A 3 38.56 29.98 -3.03
C SER A 3 37.39 30.37 -2.11
N ASN A 4 36.33 30.93 -2.70
CA ASN A 4 34.97 30.85 -2.14
C ASN A 4 34.52 29.39 -2.24
N GLU A 5 34.37 28.72 -1.10
CA GLU A 5 33.60 27.48 -1.02
C GLU A 5 32.12 27.87 -0.93
N SER A 6 31.43 27.72 -2.06
CA SER A 6 29.98 27.64 -2.08
C SER A 6 29.58 26.29 -1.46
N ASP A 7 29.10 26.34 -0.22
CA ASP A 7 28.50 25.18 0.45
C ASP A 7 27.16 24.88 -0.24
N SER A 8 27.22 24.03 -1.26
CA SER A 8 26.03 23.49 -1.92
C SER A 8 25.42 22.46 -0.99
N ALA A 9 24.47 22.87 -0.17
CA ALA A 9 23.51 21.95 0.41
C ALA A 9 22.75 21.31 -0.75
N ALA A 10 23.21 20.15 -1.22
CA ALA A 10 22.43 19.32 -2.12
C ALA A 10 21.20 18.88 -1.33
N ASP A 11 20.04 19.44 -1.67
CA ASP A 11 18.76 18.95 -1.20
C ASP A 11 18.67 17.47 -1.58
N PHE A 12 18.86 16.59 -0.59
CA PHE A 12 18.73 15.15 -0.77
C PHE A 12 17.24 14.86 -0.94
N VAL A 13 16.78 14.87 -2.20
CA VAL A 13 15.45 14.38 -2.55
C VAL A 13 15.42 12.90 -2.18
N SER A 14 14.75 12.55 -1.08
CA SER A 14 14.40 11.17 -0.78
C SER A 14 13.49 10.67 -1.89
N MET A 15 14.06 9.92 -2.85
CA MET A 15 13.28 9.32 -3.93
C MET A 15 12.46 8.16 -3.35
N GLU A 16 11.27 8.50 -2.86
CA GLU A 16 10.25 7.51 -2.53
C GLU A 16 9.50 7.15 -3.81
N SER A 17 9.47 5.87 -4.15
CA SER A 17 8.70 5.38 -5.31
C SER A 17 7.46 4.66 -4.84
N THR A 18 6.30 5.13 -5.24
CA THR A 18 5.00 4.54 -4.88
C THR A 18 4.33 3.87 -6.07
N ALA A 19 3.73 2.72 -5.85
CA ALA A 19 2.84 2.07 -6.79
C ALA A 19 1.54 1.61 -6.09
N THR A 20 0.43 1.65 -6.81
CA THR A 20 -0.87 1.18 -6.32
C THR A 20 -1.35 0.00 -7.15
N HIS A 21 -1.79 -1.05 -6.48
CA HIS A 21 -2.28 -2.28 -7.07
C HIS A 21 -3.78 -2.46 -6.79
N HIS A 22 -4.58 -2.59 -7.85
CA HIS A 22 -6.00 -2.90 -7.76
C HIS A 22 -6.22 -4.37 -8.10
N PHE A 23 -6.38 -5.20 -7.08
CA PHE A 23 -6.63 -6.63 -7.23
C PHE A 23 -8.13 -6.93 -7.09
N LYS A 24 -8.80 -7.15 -8.22
CA LYS A 24 -10.22 -7.54 -8.28
C LYS A 24 -10.35 -9.04 -8.55
N PHE A 25 -11.15 -9.73 -7.75
CA PHE A 25 -11.38 -11.17 -7.87
C PHE A 25 -12.83 -11.55 -7.56
N SER A 26 -13.26 -12.71 -8.07
CA SER A 26 -14.61 -13.27 -7.82
C SER A 26 -14.63 -13.98 -6.47
N TYR A 27 -15.55 -13.60 -5.60
CA TYR A 27 -15.68 -14.11 -4.24
C TYR A 27 -16.12 -15.56 -4.21
N SER A 28 -17.13 -15.95 -4.99
CA SER A 28 -17.63 -17.33 -5.05
C SER A 28 -16.53 -18.33 -5.41
N LYS A 29 -15.60 -17.96 -6.29
CA LYS A 29 -14.46 -18.79 -6.70
C LYS A 29 -13.40 -18.95 -5.60
N THR A 30 -13.33 -18.00 -4.67
CA THR A 30 -12.32 -17.99 -3.60
C THR A 30 -12.90 -18.45 -2.26
N LYS A 31 -14.22 -18.43 -2.09
CA LYS A 31 -14.91 -18.73 -0.83
C LYS A 31 -14.60 -20.12 -0.28
N TYR A 32 -14.29 -21.11 -1.10
CA TYR A 32 -14.06 -22.49 -0.66
C TYR A 32 -12.59 -22.92 -0.77
N PHE A 33 -11.66 -21.96 -0.81
CA PHE A 33 -10.24 -22.29 -0.78
C PHE A 33 -9.85 -23.00 0.53
N PRO A 34 -8.91 -23.94 0.52
CA PRO A 34 -8.49 -24.60 1.75
C PRO A 34 -7.92 -23.60 2.77
N ALA A 35 -8.21 -23.83 4.06
CA ALA A 35 -7.57 -23.06 5.14
C ALA A 35 -6.04 -23.16 5.05
N GLY A 36 -5.34 -22.07 5.39
CA GLY A 36 -3.89 -21.98 5.25
C GLY A 36 -3.38 -21.90 3.81
N LYS A 37 -4.25 -21.83 2.79
CA LYS A 37 -3.87 -21.60 1.40
C LYS A 37 -4.24 -20.20 0.95
N SER A 38 -3.36 -19.60 0.16
CA SER A 38 -3.54 -18.26 -0.39
C SER A 38 -3.77 -18.26 -1.89
N ILE A 39 -4.40 -17.18 -2.32
CA ILE A 39 -4.48 -16.74 -3.70
C ILE A 39 -3.49 -15.59 -3.85
N LYS A 40 -2.63 -15.70 -4.86
CA LYS A 40 -1.62 -14.69 -5.18
C LYS A 40 -2.20 -13.67 -6.16
N SER A 41 -1.99 -12.38 -5.91
CA SER A 41 -2.32 -11.32 -6.88
C SER A 41 -1.39 -11.38 -8.10
N PRO A 42 -1.71 -10.66 -9.18
CA PRO A 42 -0.70 -10.31 -10.17
C PRO A 42 0.46 -9.55 -9.51
N THR A 43 1.64 -9.66 -10.10
CA THR A 43 2.85 -8.98 -9.61
C THR A 43 2.77 -7.48 -9.89
N LEU A 44 3.11 -6.69 -8.87
CA LEU A 44 3.32 -5.26 -8.96
C LEU A 44 4.83 -4.98 -8.97
N SER A 45 5.29 -4.12 -9.86
CA SER A 45 6.68 -3.66 -9.87
C SER A 45 6.75 -2.21 -9.36
N VAL A 46 7.66 -1.95 -8.42
CA VAL A 46 7.88 -0.63 -7.83
C VAL A 46 9.37 -0.44 -7.53
N ALA A 47 9.98 0.64 -8.05
CA ALA A 47 11.42 0.92 -7.95
C ALA A 47 12.34 -0.28 -8.30
N GLY A 48 11.98 -1.08 -9.30
CA GLY A 48 12.76 -2.25 -9.70
C GLY A 48 12.57 -3.48 -8.79
N HIS A 49 11.74 -3.40 -7.76
CA HIS A 49 11.34 -4.53 -6.92
C HIS A 49 9.99 -5.07 -7.33
N ASN A 50 9.84 -6.40 -7.25
CA ASN A 50 8.56 -7.05 -7.48
C ASN A 50 7.88 -7.37 -6.16
N CYS A 51 6.57 -7.18 -6.11
CA CYS A 51 5.77 -7.56 -4.98
C CYS A 51 4.43 -8.15 -5.39
N ASP A 52 3.87 -8.95 -4.48
CA ASP A 52 2.59 -9.61 -4.66
C ASP A 52 1.81 -9.59 -3.36
N ILE A 53 0.49 -9.69 -3.46
CA ILE A 53 -0.41 -9.85 -2.32
C ILE A 53 -0.79 -11.32 -2.20
N LEU A 54 -0.73 -11.85 -0.97
CA LEU A 54 -1.25 -13.17 -0.64
C LEU A 54 -2.56 -13.02 0.13
N TYR A 55 -3.66 -13.45 -0.47
CA TYR A 55 -4.99 -13.43 0.12
C TYR A 55 -5.41 -14.82 0.61
N TYR A 56 -5.69 -14.96 1.90
CA TYR A 56 -6.17 -16.20 2.53
C TYR A 56 -7.67 -16.07 2.84
N PRO A 57 -8.56 -16.54 1.95
CA PRO A 57 -10.02 -16.37 2.11
C PRO A 57 -10.60 -17.17 3.28
N GLN A 58 -10.02 -18.33 3.59
CA GLN A 58 -10.39 -19.14 4.76
C GLN A 58 -9.47 -18.92 5.96
N GLY A 59 -8.61 -17.90 5.87
CA GLY A 59 -7.64 -17.56 6.91
C GLY A 59 -6.53 -18.59 7.07
N LEU A 60 -5.77 -18.43 8.14
CA LEU A 60 -4.75 -19.38 8.57
C LEU A 60 -5.43 -20.53 9.34
N GLU A 61 -4.76 -21.69 9.43
CA GLU A 61 -5.31 -22.88 10.09
C GLU A 61 -5.75 -22.61 11.55
N GLU A 62 -4.99 -21.77 12.26
CA GLU A 62 -5.25 -21.38 13.65
C GLU A 62 -6.34 -20.29 13.78
N GLU A 63 -6.70 -19.61 12.70
CA GLU A 63 -7.63 -18.46 12.70
C GLU A 63 -8.74 -18.60 11.64
N PRO A 64 -9.56 -19.66 11.72
CA PRO A 64 -10.50 -20.03 10.66
C PRO A 64 -11.69 -19.09 10.50
N ASN A 65 -11.85 -18.06 11.33
CA ASN A 65 -12.94 -17.08 11.25
C ASN A 65 -12.54 -15.77 10.54
N TYR A 66 -11.27 -15.64 10.19
CA TYR A 66 -10.71 -14.42 9.63
C TYR A 66 -10.28 -14.63 8.18
N ILE A 67 -10.18 -13.53 7.44
CA ILE A 67 -9.40 -13.46 6.21
C ILE A 67 -8.08 -12.78 6.53
N HIS A 68 -7.02 -13.18 5.82
CA HIS A 68 -5.69 -12.60 6.00
C HIS A 68 -5.14 -12.09 4.67
N LEU A 69 -4.48 -10.95 4.72
CA LEU A 69 -3.67 -10.40 3.63
C LEU A 69 -2.23 -10.31 4.06
N PHE A 70 -1.30 -10.59 3.15
CA PHE A 70 0.12 -10.38 3.35
C PHE A 70 0.72 -9.69 2.13
N LEU A 71 1.69 -8.80 2.36
CA LEU A 71 2.55 -8.28 1.31
C LEU A 71 3.82 -9.15 1.22
N ALA A 72 4.09 -9.69 0.04
CA ALA A 72 5.35 -10.35 -0.28
C ALA A 72 6.18 -9.42 -1.16
N ILE A 73 7.39 -9.07 -0.72
CA ILE A 73 8.38 -8.30 -1.49
C ILE A 73 9.52 -9.23 -1.88
N HIS A 74 9.86 -9.25 -3.17
CA HIS A 74 11.03 -9.95 -3.69
C HIS A 74 12.20 -8.98 -3.77
N CYS A 75 13.15 -9.12 -2.85
CA CYS A 75 14.32 -8.24 -2.73
C CYS A 75 15.61 -9.05 -2.62
N GLU A 76 16.71 -8.49 -3.12
CA GLU A 76 18.06 -9.07 -3.04
C GLU A 76 18.86 -8.54 -1.84
N SER A 77 18.43 -7.42 -1.27
CA SER A 77 18.96 -6.79 -0.06
C SER A 77 17.82 -6.32 0.83
N ALA A 78 18.13 -5.99 2.09
CA ALA A 78 17.14 -5.43 2.98
C ALA A 78 16.65 -4.07 2.45
N ILE A 79 15.33 -3.85 2.40
CA ILE A 79 14.73 -2.59 1.95
C ILE A 79 13.61 -2.15 2.89
N ASN A 80 13.48 -0.83 3.08
CA ASN A 80 12.40 -0.24 3.87
C ASN A 80 11.20 0.03 2.96
N VAL A 81 10.03 -0.44 3.37
CA VAL A 81 8.80 -0.35 2.57
C VAL A 81 7.67 0.17 3.44
N ALA A 82 7.04 1.25 3.00
CA ALA A 82 5.75 1.68 3.53
C ALA A 82 4.63 1.11 2.66
N PHE A 83 3.60 0.54 3.25
CA PHE A 83 2.49 -0.02 2.49
C PHE A 83 1.18 0.00 3.27
N GLY A 84 0.07 -0.18 2.56
CA GLY A 84 -1.23 -0.37 3.16
C GLY A 84 -2.22 -1.08 2.25
N PHE A 85 -3.23 -1.69 2.87
CA PHE A 85 -4.32 -2.37 2.19
C PHE A 85 -5.62 -1.57 2.37
N SER A 86 -6.57 -1.72 1.45
CA SER A 86 -7.95 -1.27 1.66
C SER A 86 -8.86 -2.03 0.71
N PHE A 87 -10.04 -2.43 1.17
CA PHE A 87 -11.06 -2.96 0.27
C PHE A 87 -11.98 -1.83 -0.17
N LEU A 88 -12.43 -1.89 -1.42
CA LEU A 88 -13.51 -1.03 -1.87
C LEU A 88 -14.82 -1.52 -1.27
N ASN A 89 -15.56 -0.61 -0.62
CA ASN A 89 -16.90 -0.87 -0.13
C ASN A 89 -17.90 -0.97 -1.30
N LYS A 90 -19.17 -1.23 -0.99
CA LYS A 90 -20.24 -1.35 -1.99
C LYS A 90 -20.47 -0.10 -2.85
N HIS A 91 -19.98 1.06 -2.42
CA HIS A 91 -20.03 2.32 -3.15
C HIS A 91 -18.78 2.55 -4.03
N GLY A 92 -17.83 1.61 -4.03
CA GLY A 92 -16.58 1.73 -4.79
C GLY A 92 -15.53 2.61 -4.11
N MET A 93 -15.77 3.02 -2.85
CA MET A 93 -14.85 3.85 -2.09
C MET A 93 -13.96 2.98 -1.20
N PRO A 94 -12.67 3.31 -1.03
CA PRO A 94 -11.82 2.66 -0.03
C PRO A 94 -12.48 2.74 1.35
N ALA A 95 -12.47 1.63 2.09
CA ALA A 95 -12.99 1.60 3.45
C ALA A 95 -12.18 2.58 4.33
N SER A 96 -12.88 3.47 5.05
CA SER A 96 -12.25 4.54 5.87
C SER A 96 -11.43 4.01 7.05
N ASN A 97 -11.73 2.78 7.47
CA ASN A 97 -11.06 1.96 8.47
C ASN A 97 -9.98 1.03 7.86
N GLY A 98 -9.67 1.16 6.56
CA GLY A 98 -8.86 0.21 5.81
C GLY A 98 -7.37 0.52 5.71
N ILE A 99 -6.97 1.79 5.58
CA ILE A 99 -5.58 2.13 5.22
C ILE A 99 -4.65 2.05 6.43
N TYR A 100 -4.25 0.83 6.80
CA TYR A 100 -3.14 0.65 7.73
C TYR A 100 -1.84 0.92 6.97
N ARG A 101 -1.24 2.10 7.17
CA ARG A 101 0.11 2.38 6.66
C ARG A 101 1.13 1.80 7.64
N GLN A 102 1.78 0.71 7.25
CA GLN A 102 2.91 0.16 7.99
C GLN A 102 4.21 0.45 7.25
N THR A 103 5.27 0.73 8.00
CA THR A 103 6.64 0.65 7.50
C THR A 103 7.29 -0.62 8.04
N CYS A 104 7.86 -1.43 7.15
CA CYS A 104 8.63 -2.62 7.50
C CYS A 104 9.92 -2.69 6.70
N THR A 105 10.96 -3.25 7.31
CA THR A 105 12.14 -3.69 6.57
C THR A 105 11.89 -5.12 6.08
N PHE A 106 11.96 -5.33 4.77
CA PHE A 106 11.89 -6.64 4.15
C PHE A 106 13.29 -7.13 3.85
N SER A 107 13.56 -8.41 4.08
CA SER A 107 14.89 -9.00 3.86
C SER A 107 14.82 -10.28 3.01
N PRO A 108 15.88 -10.62 2.22
CA PRO A 108 15.86 -11.79 1.33
C PRO A 108 15.76 -13.14 2.05
N ARG A 109 16.02 -13.19 3.36
CA ARG A 109 16.12 -14.42 4.16
C ARG A 109 15.11 -14.50 5.31
N GLY A 110 14.16 -13.57 5.38
CA GLY A 110 13.13 -13.58 6.40
C GLY A 110 11.82 -14.14 5.88
N ASN A 111 11.11 -14.89 6.74
CA ASN A 111 9.64 -15.03 6.69
C ASN A 111 8.96 -13.67 7.01
N ASP A 112 9.55 -12.56 6.56
CA ASP A 112 9.06 -11.21 6.78
C ASP A 112 7.92 -10.99 5.78
N PHE A 113 6.87 -11.80 5.94
CA PHE A 113 5.58 -11.50 5.36
C PHE A 113 5.10 -10.23 6.05
N GLY A 114 5.29 -9.12 5.34
CA GLY A 114 4.90 -7.82 5.81
C GLY A 114 3.41 -7.81 6.10
N PHE A 115 3.10 -7.48 7.35
CA PHE A 115 1.79 -7.17 7.90
C PHE A 115 0.63 -8.09 7.53
N VAL A 116 -0.02 -8.61 8.58
CA VAL A 116 -1.31 -9.28 8.48
C VAL A 116 -2.40 -8.24 8.63
N ASP A 117 -3.08 -7.83 7.55
CA ASP A 117 -4.43 -7.28 7.73
C ASP A 117 -5.37 -8.46 7.98
N ARG A 118 -6.09 -8.38 9.10
CA ARG A 118 -6.95 -9.42 9.64
C ARG A 118 -8.35 -8.85 9.75
N LYS A 119 -9.28 -9.40 8.97
CA LYS A 119 -10.70 -9.01 9.03
C LYS A 119 -11.57 -10.21 9.31
N GLU A 120 -12.55 -10.03 10.20
CA GLU A 120 -13.55 -11.06 10.46
C GLU A 120 -14.31 -11.36 9.16
N ARG A 121 -14.41 -12.63 8.77
CA ARG A 121 -14.94 -13.02 7.45
C ARG A 121 -16.39 -12.60 7.27
N SER A 122 -17.21 -12.71 8.31
CA SER A 122 -18.62 -12.29 8.33
C SER A 122 -18.78 -10.81 7.94
N ASN A 123 -18.03 -9.93 8.60
CA ASN A 123 -18.04 -8.49 8.34
C ASN A 123 -17.46 -8.18 6.95
N PHE A 124 -16.38 -8.87 6.58
CA PHE A 124 -15.77 -8.75 5.25
C PHE A 124 -16.76 -9.07 4.12
N GLU A 125 -17.48 -10.19 4.22
CA GLU A 125 -18.52 -10.57 3.25
C GLU A 125 -19.61 -9.51 3.17
N ALA A 126 -20.08 -9.05 4.32
CA ALA A 126 -21.16 -8.08 4.40
C ALA A 126 -20.79 -6.71 3.82
N GLU A 127 -19.53 -6.29 3.91
CA GLU A 127 -19.10 -4.94 3.56
C GLU A 127 -18.46 -4.83 2.16
N PHE A 128 -17.68 -5.82 1.73
CA PHE A 128 -16.81 -5.68 0.56
C PHE A 128 -17.18 -6.57 -0.63
N VAL A 129 -18.04 -7.57 -0.45
CA VAL A 129 -18.54 -8.38 -1.57
C VAL A 129 -19.69 -7.66 -2.25
N LYS A 130 -19.51 -7.34 -3.53
CA LYS A 130 -20.52 -6.72 -4.39
C LYS A 130 -20.56 -7.41 -5.74
N ASP A 131 -21.74 -7.88 -6.14
CA ASP A 131 -21.98 -8.54 -7.43
C ASP A 131 -21.01 -9.72 -7.70
N ASP A 132 -20.74 -10.52 -6.66
CA ASP A 132 -19.73 -11.60 -6.65
C ASP A 132 -18.26 -11.12 -6.72
N TYR A 133 -17.96 -9.84 -6.66
CA TYR A 133 -16.58 -9.34 -6.71
C TYR A 133 -16.15 -8.68 -5.41
N VAL A 134 -14.85 -8.79 -5.15
CA VAL A 134 -14.12 -8.01 -4.15
C VAL A 134 -13.01 -7.27 -4.86
N THR A 135 -12.77 -6.01 -4.49
CA THR A 135 -11.61 -5.24 -4.98
C THR A 135 -10.75 -4.82 -3.80
N LEU A 136 -9.53 -5.36 -3.78
CA LEU A 136 -8.47 -4.94 -2.87
C LEU A 136 -7.61 -3.88 -3.55
N VAL A 137 -7.34 -2.80 -2.84
CA VAL A 137 -6.39 -1.76 -3.19
C VAL A 137 -5.20 -1.88 -2.25
N CYS A 138 -4.00 -1.92 -2.80
CA CYS A 138 -2.77 -1.89 -2.04
C CYS A 138 -1.87 -0.78 -2.54
N SER A 139 -1.31 0.02 -1.64
CA SER A 139 -0.30 1.01 -1.95
C SER A 139 1.03 0.52 -1.38
N VAL A 140 2.09 0.54 -2.18
CA VAL A 140 3.45 0.13 -1.78
C VAL A 140 4.41 1.25 -2.15
N THR A 141 5.24 1.66 -1.21
CA THR A 141 6.22 2.73 -1.35
C THR A 141 7.58 2.20 -0.90
N ILE A 142 8.57 2.19 -1.79
CA ILE A 142 9.96 1.89 -1.44
C ILE A 142 10.59 3.16 -0.89
N LEU A 143 11.12 3.08 0.34
CA LEU A 143 11.71 4.20 1.05
C LEU A 143 13.22 4.22 0.82
N SER A 144 13.80 5.42 0.71
CA SER A 144 15.25 5.58 0.56
C SER A 144 16.01 5.13 1.81
N ASP A 145 17.28 4.73 1.65
CA ASP A 145 18.15 4.28 2.75
C ASP A 145 18.39 5.35 3.84
N SER A 146 18.17 6.63 3.51
CA SER A 146 18.19 7.74 4.48
C SER A 146 16.98 7.75 5.42
N TYR A 147 15.99 6.88 5.20
CA TYR A 147 14.84 6.73 6.08
C TYR A 147 15.31 6.26 7.47
N LYS A 148 15.27 7.18 8.43
CA LYS A 148 15.47 6.85 9.84
C LYS A 148 14.12 6.43 10.42
N GLU A 149 14.01 5.18 10.86
CA GLU A 149 12.85 4.68 11.58
C GLU A 149 12.58 5.59 12.78
N VAL A 150 11.51 6.38 12.72
CA VAL A 150 11.07 7.15 13.90
C VAL A 150 10.62 6.13 14.94
N PRO A 151 11.12 6.19 16.19
CA PRO A 151 10.77 5.21 17.21
C PRO A 151 9.25 5.05 17.31
N LYS A 152 8.78 3.80 17.17
CA LYS A 152 7.36 3.44 17.22
C LYS A 152 6.68 4.20 18.37
N PRO A 153 5.73 5.12 18.12
CA PRO A 153 4.84 5.51 19.20
C PRO A 153 4.15 4.24 19.67
N LYS A 154 4.18 3.98 20.98
CA LYS A 154 3.36 2.92 21.59
C LYS A 154 1.97 3.02 20.97
N LEU A 155 1.49 1.93 20.39
CA LEU A 155 0.18 1.83 19.77
C LEU A 155 -0.89 2.33 20.75
N VAL A 156 -1.22 3.61 20.65
CA VAL A 156 -2.50 4.12 21.11
C VAL A 156 -3.39 3.88 19.92
N TYR A 157 -4.42 3.04 20.10
CA TYR A 157 -5.53 2.90 19.15
C TYR A 157 -6.11 4.30 18.92
N GLY A 158 -5.62 4.97 17.90
CA GLY A 158 -5.94 6.33 17.53
C GLY A 158 -5.91 6.39 16.02
N ILE A 159 -7.10 6.31 15.43
CA ILE A 159 -7.37 6.41 14.01
C ILE A 159 -6.82 7.75 13.52
N VAL A 160 -5.82 7.72 12.63
CA VAL A 160 -5.50 8.90 11.81
C VAL A 160 -6.15 8.66 10.45
N PRO A 161 -7.26 9.35 10.12
CA PRO A 161 -7.88 9.22 8.81
C PRO A 161 -6.92 9.81 7.77
N PHE A 162 -6.37 8.96 6.90
CA PHE A 162 -5.58 9.41 5.77
C PHE A 162 -6.50 9.63 4.58
N ASN A 163 -6.82 10.89 4.31
CA ASN A 163 -7.64 11.31 3.19
C ASN A 163 -6.77 11.42 1.94
N ILE A 164 -6.95 10.49 0.99
CA ILE A 164 -6.21 10.48 -0.28
C ILE A 164 -6.42 11.79 -1.04
N ASN A 165 -7.58 12.46 -0.88
CA ASN A 165 -7.84 13.74 -1.54
C ASN A 165 -6.93 14.87 -1.05
N GLU A 166 -6.49 14.84 0.22
CA GLU A 166 -5.65 15.90 0.78
C GLU A 166 -4.20 15.80 0.27
N ASN A 167 -3.69 14.58 0.08
CA ASN A 167 -2.35 14.40 -0.50
C ASN A 167 -2.32 14.65 -2.02
N PHE A 168 -3.41 14.40 -2.74
CA PHE A 168 -3.52 14.82 -4.15
C PHE A 168 -3.73 16.33 -4.30
N ALA A 169 -4.46 16.98 -3.39
CA ALA A 169 -4.65 18.44 -3.41
C ALA A 169 -3.33 19.19 -3.16
N VAL A 170 -2.51 18.76 -2.19
CA VAL A 170 -1.21 19.37 -1.91
C VAL A 170 -0.21 19.19 -3.06
N LEU A 171 -0.29 18.08 -3.80
CA LEU A 171 0.53 17.87 -5.01
C LEU A 171 0.07 18.74 -6.19
N LEU A 172 -1.23 18.98 -6.33
CA LEU A 172 -1.79 19.87 -7.36
C LEU A 172 -1.58 21.36 -7.05
N GLU A 173 -1.59 21.75 -5.77
CA GLU A 173 -1.37 23.14 -5.36
C GLU A 173 0.11 23.57 -5.53
N ASN A 174 1.06 22.64 -5.43
CA ASN A 174 2.48 22.97 -5.45
C ASN A 174 3.11 23.06 -6.86
N LYS A 175 2.40 22.73 -7.96
CA LYS A 175 2.82 22.92 -9.37
C LYS A 175 4.25 22.47 -9.76
N GLU A 176 4.93 21.73 -8.91
CA GLU A 176 6.28 21.24 -9.18
C GLU A 176 6.17 19.80 -9.71
N MET A 177 6.40 19.67 -11.03
CA MET A 177 6.50 18.42 -11.83
C MET A 177 5.21 17.80 -12.41
N ALA A 178 4.26 18.60 -12.90
CA ALA A 178 3.22 18.10 -13.80
C ALA A 178 3.71 18.03 -15.26
N ASP A 179 3.98 16.82 -15.76
CA ASP A 179 4.28 16.56 -17.20
C ASP A 179 3.00 16.42 -18.06
N ILE A 180 1.82 16.68 -17.49
CA ILE A 180 0.52 16.56 -18.18
C ILE A 180 -0.29 17.82 -17.93
N THR A 181 -0.62 18.53 -19.01
CA THR A 181 -1.52 19.70 -18.97
C THR A 181 -2.94 19.25 -19.31
N PHE A 182 -3.91 19.61 -18.47
CA PHE A 182 -5.32 19.33 -18.70
C PHE A 182 -6.01 20.58 -19.25
N GLU A 183 -6.69 20.47 -20.39
CA GLU A 183 -7.54 21.55 -20.92
C GLU A 183 -9.01 21.24 -20.61
N VAL A 184 -9.67 22.16 -19.92
CA VAL A 184 -11.11 22.10 -19.64
C VAL A 184 -11.72 23.44 -20.00
N ASP A 185 -12.68 23.43 -20.93
CA ASP A 185 -13.39 24.60 -21.43
C ASP A 185 -12.48 25.74 -21.95
N GLY A 186 -11.35 25.37 -22.56
CA GLY A 186 -10.37 26.31 -23.12
C GLY A 186 -9.38 26.89 -22.11
N GLU A 187 -9.49 26.52 -20.83
CA GLU A 187 -8.50 26.84 -19.81
C GLU A 187 -7.58 25.65 -19.55
N THR A 188 -6.27 25.91 -19.54
CA THR A 188 -5.24 24.89 -19.33
C THR A 188 -4.74 24.92 -17.89
N PHE A 189 -4.78 23.77 -17.24
CA PHE A 189 -4.30 23.54 -15.89
C PHE A 189 -3.03 22.69 -15.95
N ALA A 190 -1.95 23.23 -15.39
CA ALA A 190 -0.69 22.54 -15.13
C ALA A 190 -0.58 22.27 -13.63
#